data_AF-A0A5N5SX85-F1
#
_entry.id   AF-A0A5N5SX85-F1
#
_cell.length_a   1.000
_cell.length_b   1.000
_cell.length_c   1.000
_cell.angle_alpha   90.00
_cell.angle_beta   90.00
_cell.angle_gamma   90.00
#
_symmetry.space_group_name_H-M   'P 1'
#
loop_
_entity.id
_entity.type
_entity.pdbx_description
1 polymer ?
#
loop_
_entity_poly.entity_id
_entity_poly.type
_entity_poly.pdbx_seq_one_letter_code
_entity_poly.pdbx_strand_id
1 'polypeptide(L)'
;MNKSEGLDDLGTLNPGLVICGFITYLLLYLSLFKGVKSSGKVVWVTATLPYVILTLLLIRGALLPGASDGLLYYIKPSISALSNMQVWYEAAQQVFFSVGAGFGVHLSYASYNTFNNNCYRDCLITSLVNAITSFYSGLVIFTYLGYMAHKQNTPISEVATDGK
;
A
#
# COMPACT_ATOMS: atom_id res chain seq x y z
N MET A 1 -25.68 7.84 -5.02
CA MET A 1 -25.24 7.03 -3.86
C MET A 1 -25.19 7.98 -2.68
N ASN A 2 -26.21 7.99 -1.81
CA ASN A 2 -26.28 8.71 -0.52
C ASN A 2 -27.50 8.11 0.20
N LYS A 3 -27.31 6.97 0.88
CA LYS A 3 -28.38 6.22 1.59
C LYS A 3 -28.37 6.42 3.10
N SER A 4 -27.43 7.22 3.59
CA SER A 4 -27.21 7.52 4.99
C SER A 4 -27.10 9.03 5.11
N GLU A 5 -27.83 9.61 6.06
CA GLU A 5 -27.78 11.04 6.36
C GLU A 5 -26.67 11.40 7.37
N GLY A 6 -26.00 10.41 7.95
CA GLY A 6 -24.94 10.58 8.93
C GLY A 6 -24.60 9.28 9.67
N LEU A 7 -23.65 9.35 10.60
CA LEU A 7 -23.24 8.16 11.38
C LEU A 7 -24.37 7.57 12.22
N ASP A 8 -25.35 8.39 12.62
CA ASP A 8 -26.53 7.94 13.38
C ASP A 8 -27.53 7.16 12.52
N ASP A 9 -27.44 7.29 11.20
CA ASP A 9 -28.25 6.55 10.22
C ASP A 9 -27.35 5.66 9.38
N LEU A 10 -27.03 4.48 9.92
CA LEU A 10 -26.24 3.47 9.22
C LEU A 10 -27.01 2.81 8.05
N GLY A 11 -28.32 3.06 7.93
CA GLY A 11 -29.18 2.45 6.94
C GLY A 11 -29.25 0.93 7.05
N THR A 12 -29.40 0.26 5.91
CA THR A 12 -29.48 -1.21 5.83
C THR A 12 -28.15 -1.83 5.46
N LEU A 13 -27.88 -3.02 6.00
CA LEU A 13 -26.69 -3.79 5.64
C LEU A 13 -26.68 -4.10 4.15
N ASN A 14 -25.56 -3.80 3.49
CA ASN A 14 -25.35 -4.18 2.11
C ASN A 14 -24.97 -5.67 2.04
N PRO A 15 -25.81 -6.56 1.47
CA PRO A 15 -25.55 -8.00 1.48
C PRO A 15 -24.24 -8.38 0.79
N GLY A 16 -23.85 -7.65 -0.26
CA GLY A 16 -22.58 -7.88 -0.95
C GLY A 16 -21.38 -7.62 -0.05
N LEU A 17 -21.39 -6.50 0.69
CA LEU A 17 -20.32 -6.17 1.64
C LEU A 17 -20.27 -7.16 2.81
N VAL A 18 -21.43 -7.60 3.31
CA VAL A 18 -21.50 -8.61 4.37
C VAL A 18 -20.87 -9.93 3.91
N ILE A 19 -21.20 -10.40 2.70
CA ILE A 19 -20.62 -11.62 2.13
C ILE A 19 -19.12 -11.46 1.91
N CYS A 20 -18.67 -10.33 1.33
CA CYS A 20 -17.24 -10.05 1.16
C CYS A 20 -16.51 -10.06 2.50
N GLY A 21 -17.07 -9.40 3.53
CA GLY A 21 -16.51 -9.39 4.87
C GLY A 21 -16.42 -10.79 5.48
N PHE A 22 -17.48 -11.59 5.37
CA PHE A 22 -17.50 -12.97 5.83
C PHE A 22 -16.39 -13.81 5.15
N ILE A 23 -16.26 -13.70 3.82
CA ILE A 23 -15.21 -14.41 3.05
C ILE A 23 -13.82 -13.95 3.51
N THR A 24 -13.60 -12.64 3.69
CA THR A 24 -12.32 -12.11 4.19
C THR A 24 -11.96 -12.70 5.55
N TYR A 25 -12.88 -12.70 6.53
CA TYR A 25 -12.61 -13.28 7.85
C TYR A 25 -12.42 -14.79 7.82
N LEU A 26 -13.14 -15.50 6.95
CA LEU A 26 -12.95 -16.93 6.73
C LEU A 26 -11.53 -17.23 6.20
N LEU A 27 -11.07 -16.47 5.21
CA LEU A 27 -9.70 -16.60 4.66
C LEU A 27 -8.64 -16.27 5.71
N LEU A 28 -8.84 -15.22 6.52
CA LEU A 28 -7.94 -14.89 7.64
C LEU A 28 -7.87 -16.03 8.65
N TYR A 29 -9.02 -16.58 9.05
CA TYR A 29 -9.08 -17.73 9.95
C TYR A 29 -8.31 -18.92 9.39
N LEU A 30 -8.58 -19.33 8.14
CA LEU A 30 -7.89 -20.45 7.51
C LEU A 30 -6.38 -20.22 7.39
N SER A 31 -5.96 -18.98 7.14
CA SER A 31 -4.54 -18.61 7.06
C SER A 31 -3.83 -18.74 8.41
N LEU A 32 -4.51 -18.41 9.51
CA LEU A 32 -3.95 -18.38 10.86
C LEU A 32 -4.21 -19.67 11.66
N PHE A 33 -5.11 -20.55 11.21
CA PHE A 33 -5.62 -21.68 12.00
C PHE A 33 -4.54 -22.63 12.55
N LYS A 34 -3.41 -22.81 11.84
CA LYS A 34 -2.25 -23.61 12.31
C LYS A 34 -1.06 -22.76 12.74
N GLY A 35 -1.31 -21.50 13.12
CA GLY A 35 -0.30 -20.52 13.50
C GLY A 35 0.70 -20.22 12.38
N VAL A 36 1.94 -19.91 12.76
CA VAL A 36 3.02 -19.51 11.85
C VAL A 36 3.35 -20.52 10.74
N LYS A 37 3.03 -21.80 10.95
CA LYS A 37 3.23 -22.84 9.93
C LYS A 37 2.26 -22.73 8.75
N SER A 38 1.04 -22.23 8.99
CA SER A 38 0.05 -22.00 7.93
C SER A 38 0.23 -20.62 7.32
N SER A 39 0.32 -19.58 8.16
CA SER A 39 0.48 -18.20 7.69
C SER A 39 1.79 -18.04 6.90
N GLY A 40 2.86 -18.70 7.34
CA GLY A 40 4.14 -18.75 6.64
C GLY A 40 4.08 -19.42 5.26
N LYS A 41 3.06 -20.23 4.95
CA LYS A 41 2.83 -20.76 3.59
C LYS A 41 1.97 -19.83 2.76
N VAL A 42 0.91 -19.28 3.36
CA VAL A 42 0.01 -18.34 2.68
C VAL A 42 0.76 -17.08 2.24
N VAL A 43 1.70 -16.59 3.07
CA VAL A 43 2.49 -15.39 2.78
C VAL A 43 3.36 -15.53 1.52
N TRP A 44 3.75 -16.74 1.12
CA TRP A 44 4.46 -16.94 -0.15
C TRP A 44 3.64 -16.50 -1.35
N VAL A 45 2.30 -16.60 -1.28
CA VAL A 45 1.42 -16.08 -2.34
C VAL A 45 1.11 -14.62 -2.07
N THR A 46 0.64 -14.29 -0.86
CA THR A 46 0.10 -12.94 -0.58
C THR A 46 1.17 -11.84 -0.57
N ALA A 47 2.43 -12.16 -0.24
CA ALA A 47 3.51 -11.19 -0.28
C ALA A 47 4.21 -11.12 -1.65
N THR A 48 4.25 -12.20 -2.44
CA THR A 48 4.97 -12.20 -3.73
C THR A 48 4.08 -11.81 -4.92
N LEU A 49 2.81 -12.24 -4.92
CA LEU A 49 1.87 -11.96 -6.00
C LEU A 49 1.70 -10.45 -6.28
N PRO A 50 1.65 -9.56 -5.27
CA PRO A 50 1.60 -8.12 -5.52
C PRO A 50 2.76 -7.62 -6.40
N TYR A 51 3.98 -8.14 -6.26
CA TYR A 51 5.11 -7.72 -7.10
C TYR A 51 4.94 -8.15 -8.56
N VAL A 52 4.38 -9.34 -8.80
CA VAL A 52 4.05 -9.79 -10.15
C VAL A 52 3.01 -8.87 -10.78
N ILE A 53 1.93 -8.57 -10.04
CA ILE A 53 0.85 -7.67 -10.51
C ILE A 53 1.40 -6.27 -10.75
N LEU A 54 2.14 -5.69 -9.82
CA LEU A 54 2.75 -4.36 -9.96
C LEU A 54 3.68 -4.31 -11.17
N THR A 55 4.44 -5.37 -11.45
CA THR A 55 5.31 -5.43 -12.64
C THR A 55 4.50 -5.45 -13.93
N LEU A 56 3.44 -6.26 -14.00
CA LEU A 56 2.56 -6.30 -15.17
C LEU A 56 1.86 -4.95 -15.40
N LEU A 57 1.39 -4.32 -14.32
CA LEU A 57 0.78 -3.00 -14.37
C LEU A 57 1.79 -1.92 -14.76
N LEU A 58 3.05 -1.99 -14.28
CA LEU A 58 4.08 -1.05 -14.66
C LEU A 58 4.38 -1.13 -16.16
N ILE A 59 4.58 -2.34 -16.68
CA ILE A 59 4.84 -2.57 -18.11
C ILE A 59 3.67 -2.03 -18.92
N ARG A 60 2.43 -2.36 -18.53
CA ARG A 60 1.24 -1.90 -19.25
C ARG A 60 1.08 -0.38 -19.17
N GLY A 61 1.26 0.19 -17.99
CA GLY A 61 1.13 1.62 -17.71
C GLY A 61 2.17 2.44 -18.44
N ALA A 62 3.43 1.99 -18.48
CA ALA A 62 4.52 2.66 -19.21
C ALA A 62 4.29 2.71 -20.73
N LEU A 63 3.49 1.79 -21.28
CA LEU A 63 3.13 1.77 -22.71
C LEU A 63 1.94 2.70 -23.05
N LEU A 64 1.31 3.33 -22.05
CA LEU A 64 0.18 4.24 -22.27
C LEU A 64 0.66 5.66 -22.62
N PRO A 65 -0.09 6.39 -23.48
CA PRO A 65 0.22 7.78 -23.77
C PRO A 65 0.07 8.65 -22.50
N GLY A 66 0.99 9.60 -22.29
CA GLY A 66 1.00 10.45 -21.09
C GLY A 66 1.66 9.84 -19.86
N ALA A 67 2.12 8.58 -19.90
CA ALA A 67 2.79 7.94 -18.76
C ALA A 67 4.07 8.67 -18.33
N SER A 68 4.83 9.24 -19.28
CA SER A 68 6.05 10.02 -19.01
C SER A 68 5.77 11.25 -18.17
N ASP A 69 4.65 11.93 -18.40
CA ASP A 69 4.27 13.14 -17.67
C ASP A 69 3.91 12.81 -16.22
N GLY A 70 3.22 11.69 -16.03
CA GLY A 70 2.92 11.14 -14.71
C GLY A 70 4.19 10.77 -13.93
N LEU A 71 5.12 10.05 -14.56
CA LEU A 71 6.40 9.70 -13.93
C LEU A 71 7.23 10.94 -13.60
N LEU A 72 7.29 11.91 -14.51
CA LEU A 72 8.00 13.16 -14.26
C LEU A 72 7.37 13.92 -13.08
N TYR A 73 6.05 13.99 -13.00
CA TYR A 73 5.34 14.61 -11.89
C TYR A 73 5.70 13.94 -10.55
N TYR A 74 5.77 12.61 -10.52
CA TYR A 74 6.12 11.85 -9.31
C TYR A 74 7.53 12.12 -8.79
N ILE A 75 8.53 12.16 -9.68
CA ILE A 75 9.94 12.22 -9.28
C ILE A 75 10.49 13.64 -9.23
N LYS A 76 9.78 14.63 -9.78
CA LYS A 76 10.27 16.01 -9.87
C LYS A 76 10.43 16.59 -8.46
N PRO A 77 11.67 16.91 -8.03
CA PRO A 77 11.90 17.38 -6.67
C PRO A 77 11.43 18.83 -6.51
N SER A 78 10.77 19.11 -5.38
CA SER A 78 10.44 20.46 -4.94
C SER A 78 11.24 20.79 -3.68
N ILE A 79 12.40 21.42 -3.84
CA ILE A 79 13.30 21.73 -2.70
C ILE A 79 12.65 22.72 -1.74
N SER A 80 11.80 23.63 -2.25
CA SER A 80 11.04 24.55 -1.40
C SER A 80 10.04 23.84 -0.48
N ALA A 81 9.62 22.61 -0.79
CA ALA A 81 8.74 21.85 0.10
C ALA A 81 9.45 21.43 1.40
N LEU A 82 10.78 21.28 1.38
CA LEU A 82 11.55 20.85 2.56
C LEU A 82 11.57 21.89 3.69
N SER A 83 11.29 23.17 3.40
CA SER A 83 11.16 24.20 4.43
C SER A 83 9.81 24.17 5.15
N ASN A 84 8.83 23.40 4.64
CA ASN A 84 7.52 23.25 5.25
C ASN A 84 7.54 22.13 6.30
N MET A 85 7.30 22.48 7.57
CA MET A 85 7.22 21.53 8.69
C MET A 85 6.16 20.44 8.48
N GLN A 86 5.06 20.77 7.80
CA GLN A 86 3.98 19.81 7.53
C GLN A 86 4.47 18.61 6.71
N VAL A 87 5.40 18.82 5.76
CA VAL A 87 5.99 17.75 4.94
C VAL A 87 6.77 16.75 5.81
N TRP A 88 7.45 17.24 6.85
CA TRP A 88 8.18 16.38 7.79
C TRP A 88 7.25 15.62 8.74
N TYR A 89 6.18 16.28 9.19
CA TYR A 89 5.14 15.62 10.00
C TYR A 89 4.48 14.48 9.23
N GLU A 90 4.06 14.73 7.98
CA GLU A 90 3.48 13.72 7.10
C GLU A 90 4.45 12.59 6.78
N ALA A 91 5.72 12.92 6.50
CA ALA A 91 6.77 11.92 6.27
C ALA A 91 6.98 11.02 7.50
N ALA A 92 7.01 11.59 8.71
CA ALA A 92 7.17 10.82 9.95
C ALA A 92 5.97 9.89 10.19
N GLN A 93 4.74 10.38 9.99
CA GLN A 93 3.54 9.55 10.07
C GLN A 93 3.57 8.43 9.04
N GLN A 94 3.90 8.74 7.78
CA GLN A 94 3.98 7.76 6.70
C GLN A 94 4.98 6.66 7.02
N VAL A 95 6.19 6.98 7.49
CA VAL A 95 7.20 5.98 7.86
C VAL A 95 6.73 5.13 9.04
N PHE A 96 6.19 5.75 10.09
CA PHE A 96 5.75 5.05 11.30
C PHE A 96 4.64 4.03 11.01
N PHE A 97 3.60 4.46 10.29
CA PHE A 97 2.47 3.60 9.94
C PHE A 97 2.80 2.60 8.83
N SER A 98 3.65 2.96 7.86
CA SER A 98 4.06 2.06 6.78
C SER A 98 4.87 0.86 7.29
N VAL A 99 5.81 1.09 8.22
CA VAL A 99 6.58 0.01 8.83
C VAL A 99 5.75 -0.76 9.86
N GLY A 100 4.74 -0.12 10.47
CA GLY A 100 3.92 -0.73 11.52
C GLY A 100 4.68 -0.88 12.85
N ALA A 101 5.53 0.09 13.17
CA ALA A 101 6.27 0.08 14.43
C ALA A 101 5.33 0.26 15.64
N GLY A 102 5.59 -0.47 16.73
CA GLY A 102 4.84 -0.31 18.00
C GLY A 102 3.51 -1.09 18.10
N PHE A 103 3.02 -1.73 17.03
CA PHE A 103 1.76 -2.51 17.07
C PHE A 103 1.90 -3.93 17.64
N GLY A 104 3.06 -4.33 18.14
CA GLY A 104 3.31 -5.68 18.68
C GLY A 104 3.40 -6.81 17.65
N VAL A 105 3.10 -6.55 16.36
CA VAL A 105 3.20 -7.54 15.27
C VAL A 105 4.64 -8.01 15.07
N HIS A 106 5.58 -7.07 14.97
CA HIS A 106 7.01 -7.39 14.82
C HIS A 106 7.56 -8.18 16.02
N LEU A 107 7.14 -7.81 17.24
CA LEU A 107 7.50 -8.53 18.46
C LEU A 107 6.98 -9.97 18.42
N SER A 108 5.73 -10.14 18.00
CA SER A 108 5.10 -11.46 17.88
C SER A 108 5.82 -12.32 16.85
N TYR A 109 6.14 -11.78 15.66
CA TYR A 109 6.89 -12.54 14.65
C TYR A 109 8.33 -12.85 15.09
N ALA A 110 9.03 -11.89 15.69
CA ALA A 110 10.38 -12.09 16.18
C ALA A 110 10.46 -13.15 17.29
N SER A 111 9.40 -13.36 18.07
CA SER A 111 9.35 -14.41 19.10
C SER A 111 9.41 -15.85 18.55
N TYR A 112 9.14 -16.03 17.24
CA TYR A 112 9.27 -17.32 16.56
C TYR A 112 10.64 -17.53 15.89
N ASN A 113 11.53 -16.54 15.92
CA ASN A 113 12.87 -16.68 15.36
C ASN A 113 13.75 -17.59 16.23
N THR A 114 14.80 -18.16 15.63
CA THR A 114 15.84 -18.83 16.39
C THR A 114 16.62 -17.83 17.23
N PHE A 115 17.13 -18.26 18.40
CA PHE A 115 17.79 -17.37 19.36
C PHE A 115 19.00 -16.62 18.77
N ASN A 116 19.77 -17.30 17.90
CA ASN A 116 20.95 -16.72 17.24
C ASN A 116 20.64 -16.10 15.87
N ASN A 117 19.38 -15.85 15.54
CA ASN A 117 19.01 -15.20 14.29
C ASN A 117 19.50 -13.74 14.27
N ASN A 118 20.03 -13.29 13.14
CA ASN A 118 20.47 -11.91 12.98
C ASN A 118 19.28 -10.99 12.67
N CYS A 119 18.51 -10.65 13.72
CA CYS A 119 17.34 -9.79 13.61
C CYS A 119 17.67 -8.36 13.14
N TYR A 120 18.89 -7.88 13.37
CA TYR A 120 19.35 -6.58 12.89
C TYR A 120 19.39 -6.54 11.36
N ARG A 121 19.97 -7.57 10.73
CA ARG A 121 19.98 -7.71 9.27
C ARG A 121 18.56 -7.81 8.71
N ASP A 122 17.71 -8.61 9.34
CA ASP A 122 16.32 -8.79 8.88
C ASP A 122 15.54 -7.47 8.94
N CYS A 123 15.72 -6.69 10.01
CA CYS A 123 15.12 -5.36 10.17
C CYS A 123 15.55 -4.39 9.05
N LEU A 124 16.85 -4.35 8.71
CA LEU A 124 17.33 -3.50 7.62
C LEU A 124 16.75 -3.92 6.27
N ILE A 125 16.74 -5.22 5.98
CA ILE A 125 16.22 -5.74 4.71
C ILE A 125 14.72 -5.48 4.58
N THR A 126 13.92 -5.79 5.60
CA THR A 126 12.46 -5.61 5.55
C THR A 126 12.06 -4.15 5.45
N SER A 127 12.76 -3.26 6.17
CA SER A 127 12.55 -1.81 6.08
C SER A 127 12.89 -1.26 4.70
N LEU A 128 14.00 -1.72 4.11
CA LEU A 128 14.41 -1.32 2.77
C LEU A 128 13.42 -1.82 1.71
N VAL A 129 13.01 -3.09 1.78
CA VAL A 129 12.00 -3.67 0.87
C VAL A 129 10.70 -2.89 0.98
N ASN A 130 10.22 -2.57 2.18
CA ASN A 130 9.01 -1.75 2.37
C ASN A 130 9.10 -0.38 1.66
N ALA A 131 10.23 0.32 1.82
CA ALA A 131 10.45 1.62 1.18
C ALA A 131 10.53 1.50 -0.35
N ILE A 132 11.27 0.52 -0.87
CA ILE A 132 11.38 0.25 -2.31
C ILE A 132 10.02 -0.09 -2.90
N THR A 133 9.21 -0.91 -2.22
CA THR A 133 7.88 -1.28 -2.69
C THR A 133 6.94 -0.09 -2.74
N SER A 134 7.03 0.80 -1.75
CA SER A 134 6.26 2.06 -1.75
C SER A 134 6.65 2.92 -2.96
N PHE A 135 7.96 3.11 -3.20
CA PHE A 135 8.46 3.85 -4.36
C PHE A 135 8.04 3.20 -5.69
N TYR A 136 8.18 1.88 -5.78
CA TYR A 136 7.81 1.10 -6.96
C TYR A 136 6.31 1.20 -7.27
N SER A 137 5.46 1.10 -6.24
CA SER A 137 4.02 1.28 -6.39
C SER A 137 3.66 2.70 -6.85
N GLY A 138 4.40 3.71 -6.38
CA GLY A 138 4.28 5.09 -6.85
C GLY A 138 4.53 5.20 -8.34
N LEU A 139 5.60 4.58 -8.87
CA LEU A 139 5.86 4.54 -10.31
C LEU A 139 4.66 3.95 -11.08
N VAL A 140 4.09 2.83 -10.60
CA VAL A 140 2.91 2.21 -11.21
C VAL A 140 1.75 3.19 -11.24
N ILE A 141 1.34 3.72 -10.08
CA ILE A 141 0.17 4.61 -9.97
C ILE A 141 0.33 5.83 -10.87
N PHE A 142 1.50 6.48 -10.86
CA PHE A 142 1.73 7.69 -11.63
C PHE A 142 1.76 7.47 -13.14
N THR A 143 2.12 6.28 -13.65
CA THR A 143 1.93 5.97 -15.08
C THR A 143 0.45 6.03 -15.49
N TYR A 144 -0.46 5.54 -14.64
CA TYR A 144 -1.89 5.56 -14.90
C TYR A 144 -2.51 6.93 -14.66
N LEU A 145 -2.06 7.68 -13.65
CA LEU A 145 -2.49 9.07 -13.43
C LEU A 145 -2.11 9.95 -14.64
N GLY A 146 -0.89 9.80 -15.17
CA GLY A 146 -0.46 10.50 -16.38
C GLY A 146 -1.33 10.17 -17.59
N TYR A 147 -1.66 8.88 -17.79
CA TYR A 147 -2.60 8.47 -18.83
C TYR A 147 -4.00 9.06 -18.66
N MET A 148 -4.52 9.11 -17.43
CA MET A 148 -5.84 9.70 -17.16
C MET A 148 -5.85 11.20 -17.42
N ALA A 149 -4.84 11.93 -16.95
CA ALA A 149 -4.66 13.35 -17.21
C ALA A 149 -4.60 13.63 -18.73
N HIS A 150 -3.81 12.84 -19.47
CA HIS A 150 -3.71 12.95 -20.92
C HIS A 150 -5.04 12.70 -21.64
N LYS A 151 -5.79 11.68 -21.21
CA LYS A 151 -7.08 11.32 -21.82
C LYS A 151 -8.19 12.32 -21.49
N GLN A 152 -8.19 12.88 -20.27
CA GLN A 152 -9.21 13.82 -19.81
C GLN A 152 -8.86 15.29 -20.12
N ASN A 153 -7.66 15.56 -20.64
CA ASN A 153 -7.12 16.90 -20.84
C ASN A 153 -7.17 17.75 -19.56
N THR A 154 -6.84 17.13 -18.41
CA THR A 154 -6.80 17.77 -17.10
C THR A 154 -5.39 17.75 -16.52
N PRO A 155 -5.02 18.70 -15.65
CA PRO A 155 -3.75 18.66 -14.93
C PRO A 155 -3.62 17.39 -14.07
N ILE A 156 -2.42 16.82 -13.99
CA ILE A 156 -2.15 15.62 -13.17
C ILE A 156 -2.52 15.84 -11.70
N SER A 157 -2.37 17.07 -11.19
CA SER A 157 -2.72 17.43 -9.82
C SER A 157 -4.21 17.27 -9.49
N GLU A 158 -5.10 17.28 -10.48
CA GLU A 158 -6.55 17.10 -10.26
C GLU A 158 -6.96 15.63 -10.22
N VAL A 159 -6.21 14.75 -10.89
CA VAL A 159 -6.45 13.30 -10.89
C VAL A 159 -5.65 12.58 -9.80
N ALA A 160 -4.54 13.16 -9.34
CA ALA A 160 -3.74 12.68 -8.23
C ALA A 160 -4.44 12.98 -6.90
N THR A 161 -5.42 12.15 -6.55
CA THR A 161 -6.13 12.21 -5.27
C THR A 161 -5.59 11.13 -4.33
N ASP A 162 -5.32 11.50 -3.09
CA ASP A 162 -5.04 10.52 -2.02
C ASP A 162 -6.33 9.78 -1.66
N GLY A 163 -6.21 8.49 -1.35
CA GLY A 163 -7.32 7.62 -0.96
C GLY A 163 -7.89 7.96 0.42
N LYS A 164 -8.58 9.11 0.54
CA LYS A 164 -9.48 9.42 1.65
C LYS A 164 -10.85 8.77 1.42
#